data_AF-A0A8J4RMV2-F1
#
_entry.id   AF-A0A8J4RMV2-F1
#
_cell.length_a   1.000
_cell.length_b   1.000
_cell.length_c   1.000
_cell.angle_alpha   90.00
_cell.angle_beta   90.00
_cell.angle_gamma   90.00
#
_symmetry.space_group_name_H-M   'P 1'
#
loop_
_entity.id
_entity.type
_entity.pdbx_description
1 polymer ?
#
loop_
_entity_poly.entity_id
_entity_poly.type
_entity_poly.pdbx_seq_one_letter_code
_entity_poly.pdbx_strand_id
1 'polypeptide(L)'
;MSETESPKAEPSANPNPNHKRGSNSSEDQTDGGGVVKKLKTERFFEIEADAAEDKGSRHTMEDTSVVLLDATADSPTNLRCAHFAIYDGHGGRLAAEYAQRHLHANVLSAGLPRELLDVKATKRAILDGFRKTDEYLLQESAS
;
A
#
# COMPACT_ATOMS: atom_id res chain seq x y z
N MET A 1 46.89 4.30 12.81
CA MET A 1 46.12 4.88 11.69
C MET A 1 45.87 3.75 10.71
N SER A 2 44.68 3.19 10.76
CA SER A 2 44.28 2.05 9.92
C SER A 2 42.88 2.38 9.42
N GLU A 3 42.83 2.84 8.18
CA GLU A 3 41.59 3.11 7.46
C GLU A 3 40.97 1.77 7.07
N THR A 4 39.84 1.43 7.68
CA THR A 4 39.00 0.31 7.23
C THR A 4 37.89 0.89 6.38
N GLU A 5 38.02 0.67 5.07
CA GLU A 5 37.06 1.03 4.03
C GLU A 5 35.69 0.38 4.32
N SER A 6 34.64 1.19 4.35
CA SER A 6 33.25 0.72 4.54
C SER A 6 32.70 0.19 3.20
N PRO A 7 31.90 -0.88 3.20
CA PRO A 7 31.38 -1.43 1.95
C PRO A 7 30.35 -0.47 1.34
N LYS A 8 30.45 -0.26 0.02
CA LYS A 8 29.45 0.44 -0.79
C LYS A 8 28.09 -0.26 -0.66
N ALA A 9 27.06 0.50 -0.33
CA ALA A 9 25.68 0.04 -0.42
C ALA A 9 25.32 -0.17 -1.90
N GLU A 10 24.95 -1.41 -2.25
CA GLU A 10 24.31 -1.68 -3.53
C GLU A 10 22.85 -1.21 -3.48
N PRO A 11 22.32 -0.59 -4.55
CA PRO A 11 20.91 -0.32 -4.65
C PRO A 11 20.16 -1.66 -4.76
N SER A 12 19.29 -1.93 -3.78
CA SER A 12 18.36 -3.05 -3.84
C SER A 12 17.35 -2.79 -4.96
N ALA A 13 17.70 -3.21 -6.17
CA ALA A 13 16.79 -3.29 -7.29
C ALA A 13 15.85 -4.47 -7.02
N ASN A 14 14.62 -4.21 -6.57
CA ASN A 14 13.56 -5.20 -6.61
C ASN A 14 13.06 -5.31 -8.05
N PRO A 15 13.26 -6.45 -8.75
CA PRO A 15 12.58 -6.69 -10.00
C PRO A 15 11.20 -7.25 -9.65
N ASN A 16 10.12 -6.55 -10.00
CA ASN A 16 8.80 -7.17 -9.95
C ASN A 16 8.39 -7.58 -11.38
N PRO A 17 8.48 -8.87 -11.75
CA PRO A 17 8.04 -9.35 -13.04
C PRO A 17 6.64 -9.95 -12.91
N ASN A 18 5.59 -9.20 -13.26
CA ASN A 18 4.42 -9.75 -13.97
C ASN A 18 3.33 -8.68 -14.17
N HIS A 19 3.47 -7.90 -15.23
CA HIS A 19 2.33 -7.33 -15.92
C HIS A 19 1.98 -8.23 -17.10
N LYS A 20 0.99 -9.11 -16.92
CA LYS A 20 0.21 -9.68 -18.04
C LYS A 20 -1.09 -10.27 -17.49
N ARG A 21 -2.09 -9.41 -17.31
CA ARG A 21 -3.47 -9.88 -17.18
C ARG A 21 -3.96 -10.22 -18.60
N GLY A 22 -4.14 -11.51 -18.86
CA GLY A 22 -4.50 -12.06 -20.15
C GLY A 22 -5.83 -11.51 -20.68
N SER A 23 -5.82 -11.16 -21.96
CA SER A 23 -7.01 -10.93 -22.78
C SER A 23 -7.66 -12.28 -23.04
N ASN A 24 -8.74 -12.61 -22.33
CA ASN A 24 -9.59 -13.72 -22.74
C ASN A 24 -10.38 -13.31 -23.98
N SER A 25 -9.96 -13.82 -25.13
CA SER A 25 -10.74 -13.92 -26.36
C SER A 25 -11.87 -14.92 -26.14
N SER A 26 -13.12 -14.47 -26.23
CA SER A 26 -14.26 -15.35 -26.45
C SER A 26 -14.92 -14.95 -27.76
N GLU A 27 -14.69 -15.76 -28.79
CA GLU A 27 -15.51 -15.77 -29.99
C GLU A 27 -16.90 -16.30 -29.62
N ASP A 28 -17.96 -15.57 -29.95
CA ASP A 28 -19.26 -16.16 -30.22
C ASP A 28 -20.05 -15.28 -31.19
N GLN A 29 -20.47 -15.87 -32.30
CA GLN A 29 -21.49 -15.33 -33.20
C GLN A 29 -22.78 -16.09 -32.89
N THR A 30 -23.86 -15.38 -32.53
CA THR A 30 -25.11 -15.39 -33.29
C THR A 30 -26.14 -14.39 -32.75
N ASP A 31 -26.91 -13.92 -33.74
CA ASP A 31 -28.04 -13.01 -33.87
C ASP A 31 -29.11 -12.95 -32.75
N GLY A 32 -29.76 -11.79 -32.63
CA GLY A 32 -31.01 -11.64 -31.88
C GLY A 32 -31.15 -10.36 -31.07
N GLY A 33 -31.99 -9.43 -31.54
CA GLY A 33 -32.21 -8.10 -30.99
C GLY A 33 -32.37 -8.03 -29.46
N GLY A 34 -31.53 -7.22 -28.83
CA GLY A 34 -31.58 -6.93 -27.40
C GLY A 34 -31.02 -5.53 -27.15
N VAL A 35 -31.75 -4.74 -26.37
CA VAL A 35 -31.41 -3.40 -25.91
C VAL A 35 -29.91 -3.28 -25.65
N VAL A 36 -29.22 -2.44 -26.43
CA VAL A 36 -27.78 -2.22 -26.31
C VAL A 36 -27.51 -1.60 -24.95
N LYS A 37 -27.17 -2.43 -23.96
CA LYS A 37 -26.64 -1.97 -22.67
C LYS A 37 -25.31 -1.32 -22.98
N LYS A 38 -25.28 0.02 -23.00
CA LYS A 38 -24.07 0.82 -23.12
C LYS A 38 -23.07 0.32 -22.08
N LEU A 39 -22.03 -0.40 -22.51
CA LEU A 39 -20.95 -0.80 -21.63
C LEU A 39 -20.40 0.47 -20.98
N LYS A 40 -20.46 0.55 -19.66
CA LYS A 40 -19.73 1.57 -18.92
C LYS A 40 -18.26 1.26 -19.13
N THR A 41 -17.59 2.06 -19.96
CA THR A 41 -16.13 2.11 -19.95
C THR A 41 -15.73 2.56 -18.55
N GLU A 42 -15.32 1.60 -17.72
CA GLU A 42 -14.71 1.90 -16.43
C GLU A 42 -13.49 2.78 -16.72
N ARG A 43 -13.54 4.03 -16.26
CA ARG A 43 -12.39 4.94 -16.36
C ARG A 43 -11.38 4.50 -15.34
N PHE A 44 -10.33 3.85 -15.81
CA PHE A 44 -9.15 3.55 -15.02
C PHE A 44 -8.20 4.74 -15.09
N PHE A 45 -7.79 5.23 -13.94
CA PHE A 45 -6.66 6.14 -13.81
C PHE A 45 -5.45 5.30 -13.46
N GLU A 46 -4.40 5.42 -14.26
CA GLU A 46 -3.09 4.88 -13.94
C GLU A 46 -2.40 5.86 -13.00
N ILE A 47 -1.85 5.35 -11.90
CA ILE A 47 -1.12 6.13 -10.92
C ILE A 47 0.32 5.65 -10.98
N GLU A 48 1.23 6.57 -11.24
CA GLU A 48 2.67 6.34 -11.11
C GLU A 48 3.15 7.07 -9.85
N ALA A 49 3.97 6.40 -9.06
CA ALA A 49 4.51 6.94 -7.83
C ALA A 49 5.87 6.30 -7.54
N ASP A 50 6.77 7.09 -6.97
CA ASP A 50 8.10 6.69 -6.57
C ASP A 50 8.42 7.35 -5.22
N ALA A 51 9.41 6.82 -4.50
CA ALA A 51 9.83 7.35 -3.20
C ALA A 51 11.35 7.32 -3.12
N ALA A 52 11.92 8.38 -2.57
CA ALA A 52 13.34 8.49 -2.29
C ALA A 52 13.53 8.85 -0.82
N GLU A 53 14.58 8.30 -0.23
CA GLU A 53 14.97 8.55 1.16
C GLU A 53 16.47 8.81 1.25
N ASP A 54 16.87 9.65 2.21
CA ASP A 54 18.26 9.95 2.50
C ASP A 54 18.47 9.98 4.02
N LYS A 55 19.40 9.16 4.51
CA LYS A 55 19.79 9.13 5.93
C LYS A 55 20.41 10.47 6.37
N GLY A 56 21.06 11.18 5.45
CA GLY A 56 21.82 12.38 5.76
C GLY A 56 22.87 12.13 6.85
N SER A 57 22.97 13.06 7.81
CA SER A 57 23.95 13.02 8.89
C SER A 57 23.58 12.13 10.09
N ARG A 58 22.48 11.37 10.01
CA ARG A 58 22.02 10.52 11.13
C ARG A 58 22.86 9.26 11.25
N HIS A 59 22.94 8.75 12.48
CA HIS A 59 23.65 7.49 12.75
C HIS A 59 22.95 6.30 12.08
N THR A 60 21.63 6.21 12.27
CA THR A 60 20.73 5.22 11.69
C THR A 60 19.70 5.89 10.77
N MET A 61 19.27 5.19 9.73
CA MET A 61 18.11 5.58 8.93
C MET A 61 16.88 4.99 9.63
N GLU A 62 16.09 5.81 10.32
CA GLU A 62 14.91 5.31 11.06
C GLU A 62 13.59 5.53 10.32
N ASP A 63 13.58 6.42 9.33
CA ASP A 63 12.43 6.60 8.46
C ASP A 63 12.21 5.37 7.58
N THR A 64 10.97 5.22 7.13
CA THR A 64 10.57 4.28 6.09
C THR A 64 9.37 4.83 5.32
N SER A 65 9.17 4.35 4.10
CA SER A 65 8.09 4.77 3.23
C SER A 65 7.31 3.59 2.63
N VAL A 66 6.10 3.88 2.16
CA VAL A 66 5.23 2.94 1.46
C VAL A 66 4.74 3.57 0.17
N VAL A 67 4.85 2.82 -0.93
CA VAL A 67 4.26 3.13 -2.23
C VAL A 67 3.47 1.90 -2.69
N LEU A 68 2.18 1.86 -2.38
CA LEU A 68 1.27 0.78 -2.79
C LEU A 68 0.23 1.33 -3.75
N LEU A 69 0.36 1.02 -5.04
CA LEU A 69 -0.62 1.41 -6.07
C LEU A 69 -1.93 0.63 -5.95
N ASP A 70 -1.89 -0.56 -5.33
CA ASP A 70 -3.04 -1.36 -4.95
C ASP A 70 -2.88 -1.86 -3.51
N ALA A 71 -3.47 -1.13 -2.57
CA ALA A 71 -3.52 -1.49 -1.15
C ALA A 71 -4.65 -2.49 -0.83
N THR A 72 -5.51 -2.79 -1.80
CA THR A 72 -6.72 -3.60 -1.63
C THR A 72 -6.55 -5.07 -2.00
N ALA A 73 -5.37 -5.48 -2.48
CA ALA A 73 -5.10 -6.83 -3.00
C ALA A 73 -5.58 -7.98 -2.10
N ASP A 74 -5.59 -7.79 -0.77
CA ASP A 74 -5.97 -8.81 0.21
C ASP A 74 -7.36 -8.57 0.86
N SER A 75 -8.07 -7.52 0.46
CA SER A 75 -9.34 -7.12 1.06
C SER A 75 -10.54 -7.54 0.20
N PRO A 76 -11.62 -8.13 0.78
CA PRO A 76 -12.84 -8.46 0.04
C PRO A 76 -13.64 -7.21 -0.37
N THR A 77 -13.15 -6.00 -0.05
CA THR A 77 -13.83 -4.75 -0.38
C THR A 77 -13.71 -4.45 -1.88
N ASN A 78 -14.77 -3.89 -2.47
CA ASN A 78 -14.75 -3.35 -3.83
C ASN A 78 -14.17 -1.93 -3.89
N LEU A 79 -13.43 -1.51 -2.86
CA LEU A 79 -12.72 -0.25 -2.83
C LEU A 79 -11.45 -0.40 -3.68
N ARG A 80 -11.19 0.58 -4.54
CA ARG A 80 -9.89 0.71 -5.22
C ARG A 80 -9.10 1.72 -4.41
N CYS A 81 -8.02 1.29 -3.77
CA CYS A 81 -7.24 2.14 -2.87
C CYS A 81 -5.76 2.04 -3.20
N ALA A 82 -5.10 3.18 -3.38
CA ALA A 82 -3.65 3.28 -3.29
C ALA A 82 -3.30 3.79 -1.89
N HIS A 83 -2.18 3.33 -1.33
CA HIS A 83 -1.68 3.75 -0.03
C HIS A 83 -0.24 4.26 -0.17
N PHE A 84 -0.05 5.51 0.24
CA PHE A 84 1.25 6.15 0.33
C PHE A 84 1.43 6.66 1.74
N ALA A 85 2.58 6.39 2.35
CA ALA A 85 2.87 6.83 3.71
C ALA A 85 4.37 7.00 3.91
N ILE A 86 4.73 7.90 4.82
CA ILE A 86 6.08 8.11 5.31
C ILE A 86 5.99 8.02 6.82
N TYR A 87 6.89 7.25 7.43
CA TYR A 87 6.97 7.04 8.86
C TYR A 87 8.35 7.48 9.32
N ASP A 88 8.42 8.53 10.15
CA ASP A 88 9.64 9.01 10.79
C ASP A 88 9.83 8.25 12.10
N GLY A 89 10.82 7.35 12.14
CA GLY A 89 11.11 6.51 13.30
C GLY A 89 11.89 7.28 14.38
N HIS A 90 11.65 6.95 15.64
CA HIS A 90 12.43 7.50 16.75
C HIS A 90 12.66 6.45 17.83
N GLY A 91 13.91 6.33 18.29
CA GLY A 91 14.28 5.35 19.32
C GLY A 91 14.41 3.93 18.76
N GLY A 92 14.69 3.81 17.46
CA GLY A 92 14.75 2.56 16.71
C GLY A 92 13.70 2.50 15.58
N ARG A 93 13.90 1.55 14.67
CA ARG A 93 13.10 1.44 13.44
C ARG A 93 11.81 0.62 13.57
N LEU A 94 11.70 -0.19 14.62
CA LEU A 94 10.72 -1.26 14.69
C LEU A 94 9.27 -0.76 14.55
N ALA A 95 8.91 0.34 15.23
CA ALA A 95 7.56 0.91 15.13
C ALA A 95 7.24 1.42 13.72
N ALA A 96 8.21 2.10 13.08
CA ALA A 96 8.05 2.62 11.73
C ALA A 96 7.92 1.48 10.70
N GLU A 97 8.79 0.45 10.79
CA GLU A 97 8.74 -0.75 9.95
C GLU A 97 7.46 -1.57 10.18
N TYR A 98 6.91 -1.57 11.39
CA TYR A 98 5.65 -2.23 11.69
C TYR A 98 4.47 -1.49 11.05
N ALA A 99 4.41 -0.17 11.22
CA ALA A 99 3.38 0.66 10.61
C ALA A 99 3.42 0.55 9.07
N GLN A 100 4.62 0.56 8.47
CA GLN A 100 4.86 0.33 7.05
C GLN A 100 4.17 -0.94 6.54
N ARG A 101 4.33 -2.05 7.27
CA ARG A 101 3.81 -3.37 6.87
C ARG A 101 2.32 -3.55 7.13
N HIS A 102 1.76 -2.92 8.17
CA HIS A 102 0.45 -3.33 8.70
C HIS A 102 -0.64 -2.25 8.66
N LEU A 103 -0.30 -0.96 8.65
CA LEU A 103 -1.29 0.09 8.86
C LEU A 103 -2.40 0.10 7.79
N HIS A 104 -2.02 0.01 6.52
CA HIS A 104 -2.98 0.05 5.40
C HIS A 104 -4.01 -1.08 5.48
N ALA A 105 -3.56 -2.32 5.74
CA ALA A 105 -4.43 -3.48 5.88
C ALA A 105 -5.37 -3.35 7.08
N ASN A 106 -4.88 -2.79 8.19
CA ASN A 106 -5.70 -2.55 9.39
C ASN A 106 -6.78 -1.48 9.15
N VAL A 107 -6.46 -0.39 8.44
CA VAL A 107 -7.45 0.64 8.07
C VAL A 107 -8.52 0.09 7.14
N LEU A 108 -8.14 -0.71 6.15
CA LEU A 108 -9.10 -1.35 5.24
C LEU A 108 -10.00 -2.34 5.99
N SER A 109 -9.41 -3.15 6.86
CA SER A 109 -10.12 -4.11 7.71
C SER A 109 -11.05 -3.44 8.72
N ALA A 110 -10.79 -2.18 9.09
CA ALA A 110 -11.67 -1.36 9.93
C ALA A 110 -12.91 -0.81 9.18
N GLY A 111 -13.10 -1.17 7.90
CA GLY A 111 -14.29 -0.85 7.13
C GLY A 111 -14.22 0.49 6.40
N LEU A 112 -13.04 0.87 5.87
CA LEU A 112 -12.88 2.08 5.08
C LEU A 112 -13.89 2.10 3.90
N PRO A 113 -14.80 3.09 3.82
CA PRO A 113 -15.88 3.07 2.83
C PRO A 113 -15.37 3.41 1.43
N ARG A 114 -15.94 2.76 0.41
CA ARG A 114 -15.54 2.93 -1.01
C ARG A 114 -15.55 4.38 -1.48
N GLU A 115 -16.62 5.11 -1.19
CA GLU A 115 -16.82 6.43 -1.79
C GLU A 115 -16.16 7.56 -0.97
N LEU A 116 -15.61 7.28 0.22
CA LEU A 116 -15.06 8.26 1.18
C LEU A 116 -15.97 9.47 1.50
N LEU A 117 -17.19 9.51 0.97
CA LEU A 117 -18.20 10.56 1.17
C LEU A 117 -18.74 10.57 2.59
N ASP A 118 -18.82 9.39 3.22
CA ASP A 118 -19.05 9.30 4.66
C ASP A 118 -17.77 9.63 5.41
N VAL A 119 -17.55 10.92 5.62
CA VAL A 119 -16.39 11.45 6.34
C VAL A 119 -16.31 10.90 7.76
N LYS A 120 -17.45 10.65 8.42
CA LYS A 120 -17.48 10.14 9.80
C LYS A 120 -17.01 8.69 9.84
N ALA A 121 -17.54 7.83 8.98
CA ALA A 121 -17.10 6.45 8.86
C ALA A 121 -15.64 6.36 8.41
N THR A 122 -15.24 7.19 7.44
CA THR A 122 -13.85 7.26 6.96
C THR A 122 -12.86 7.60 8.08
N LYS A 123 -13.12 8.68 8.83
CA LYS A 123 -12.28 9.05 9.98
C LYS A 123 -12.25 7.96 11.04
N ARG A 124 -13.37 7.29 11.28
CA ARG A 124 -13.46 6.19 12.24
C ARG A 124 -12.59 5.01 11.83
N ALA A 125 -12.71 4.55 10.58
CA ALA A 125 -11.91 3.44 10.06
C ALA A 125 -10.40 3.73 10.11
N ILE A 126 -9.99 4.97 9.79
CA ILE A 126 -8.58 5.39 9.91
C ILE A 126 -8.15 5.31 11.38
N LEU A 127 -8.88 5.96 12.30
CA LEU A 127 -8.54 5.95 13.73
C LEU A 127 -8.46 4.54 14.31
N ASP A 128 -9.41 3.68 13.96
CA ASP A 128 -9.46 2.31 14.47
C ASP A 128 -8.34 1.44 13.85
N GLY A 129 -7.96 1.69 12.59
CA GLY A 129 -6.79 1.07 11.96
C GLY A 129 -5.47 1.45 12.64
N PHE A 130 -5.30 2.72 13.01
CA PHE A 130 -4.13 3.17 13.79
C PHE A 130 -4.07 2.50 15.16
N ARG A 131 -5.19 2.50 15.91
CA ARG A 131 -5.27 1.86 17.23
C ARG A 131 -4.93 0.38 17.17
N LYS A 132 -5.51 -0.35 16.21
CA LYS A 132 -5.26 -1.77 16.02
C LYS A 132 -3.79 -2.07 15.68
N THR A 133 -3.18 -1.20 14.88
CA THR A 133 -1.75 -1.32 14.54
C THR A 133 -0.86 -1.14 15.77
N ASP A 134 -1.17 -0.15 16.61
CA ASP A 134 -0.48 0.08 17.89
C ASP A 134 -0.65 -1.10 18.86
N GLU A 135 -1.89 -1.58 19.04
CA GLU A 135 -2.20 -2.74 19.88
C GLU A 135 -1.41 -3.99 19.46
N TYR A 136 -1.29 -4.27 18.16
CA TYR A 136 -0.55 -5.43 17.67
C TYR A 136 0.97 -5.25 17.74
N LEU A 137 1.48 -4.03 17.50
CA LEU A 137 2.89 -3.72 17.71
C LEU A 137 3.31 -4.01 19.17
N LEU A 138 2.48 -3.60 20.13
CA LEU A 138 2.73 -3.85 21.56
C LEU A 138 2.72 -5.35 21.89
N GLN A 139 1.84 -6.14 21.27
CA GLN A 139 1.79 -7.59 21.45
C GLN A 139 3.03 -8.29 20.87
N GLU A 140 3.45 -7.90 19.67
CA GLU A 140 4.65 -8.45 19.02
C GLU A 140 5.93 -8.07 19.77
N SER A 141 5.99 -6.86 20.33
CA SER A 141 7.14 -6.39 21.12
C SER A 141 7.26 -7.05 22.49
N ALA A 142 6.18 -7.67 23.00
CA ALA A 142 6.16 -8.38 24.26
C ALA A 142 6.42 -9.89 24.13
N SER A 143 6.57 -10.39 22.89
CA SER A 143 6.82 -11.80 22.57
C SER A 143 8.31 -12.08 22.40
#